data_AF-W6XPB1-F1
#
_entry.id   AF-W6XPB1-F1
#
_cell.length_a   1.000
_cell.length_b   1.000
_cell.length_c   1.000
_cell.angle_alpha   90.00
_cell.angle_beta   90.00
_cell.angle_gamma   90.00
#
_symmetry.space_group_name_H-M   'P 1'
#
loop_
_entity.id
_entity.type
_entity.pdbx_description
1 polymer ?
#
loop_
_entity_poly.entity_id
_entity_poly.type
_entity_poly.pdbx_seq_one_letter_code
_entity_poly.pdbx_strand_id
1 'polypeptide(L)'
;MISIFLAFFLITGVVVLVYEGQIPPKEDKSHTECGASLADFEANGCEFDVLSYAWMPTRCKDTATSDEFRSWLSDPLRHLGPWPFFTEMSEGSSLARNRIPSEEDFGNRWEMQVWSSVEEHLAHCMFLFLHVSRVAFGEAPRRAIDTYGHAEHCFHAIWKGLNGTWNMKEDKIANQAIEIEVTSC
;
A
#
# COMPACT_ATOMS: atom_id res chain seq x y z
N MET A 1 47.90 17.21 24.17
CA MET A 1 47.53 16.55 22.89
C MET A 1 46.78 15.24 23.10
N ILE A 2 47.27 14.29 23.91
CA ILE A 2 46.60 12.98 24.16
C ILE A 2 45.16 13.11 24.67
N SER A 3 44.88 14.12 25.53
CA SER A 3 43.55 14.32 26.12
C SER A 3 42.47 14.78 25.12
N ILE A 4 42.85 15.41 24.01
CA ILE A 4 41.90 15.87 22.98
C ILE A 4 41.48 14.68 22.10
N PHE A 5 42.42 13.79 21.78
CA PHE A 5 42.13 12.58 21.02
C PHE A 5 41.19 11.64 21.79
N LEU A 6 41.41 11.44 23.10
CA LEU A 6 40.53 10.63 23.94
C LEU A 6 39.10 11.19 24.01
N ALA A 7 38.96 12.51 24.12
CA ALA A 7 37.65 13.15 24.10
C ALA A 7 36.94 12.97 22.74
N PHE A 8 37.68 13.06 21.63
CA PHE A 8 37.13 12.85 20.29
C PHE A 8 36.63 11.40 20.10
N PHE A 9 37.42 10.40 20.52
CA PHE A 9 37.02 8.99 20.45
C PHE A 9 35.81 8.66 21.32
N LEU A 10 35.71 9.27 22.51
CA LEU A 10 34.54 9.12 23.37
C LEU A 10 33.29 9.74 22.74
N ILE A 11 33.41 10.93 22.15
CA ILE A 11 32.29 11.60 21.48
C ILE A 11 31.86 10.80 20.25
N THR A 12 32.78 10.35 19.41
CA THR A 12 32.44 9.51 18.24
C THR A 12 31.83 8.18 18.68
N GLY A 13 32.33 7.55 19.74
CA GLY A 13 31.77 6.31 20.27
C GLY A 13 30.35 6.49 20.80
N VAL A 14 30.08 7.57 21.55
CA VAL A 14 28.74 7.91 22.04
C VAL A 14 27.81 8.24 20.87
N VAL A 15 28.27 8.99 19.86
CA VAL A 15 27.47 9.30 18.67
C VAL A 15 27.14 8.04 17.88
N VAL A 16 28.08 7.13 17.68
CA VAL A 16 27.83 5.84 17.00
C VAL A 16 26.84 4.98 17.78
N LEU A 17 26.98 4.86 19.10
CA LEU A 17 26.06 4.09 19.94
C LEU A 17 24.64 4.68 19.96
N VAL A 18 24.52 6.01 19.97
CA VAL A 18 23.23 6.69 19.85
C VAL A 18 22.64 6.47 18.46
N TYR A 19 23.45 6.53 17.41
CA TYR A 19 23.00 6.35 16.03
C TYR A 19 22.55 4.90 15.77
N GLU A 20 23.29 3.91 16.26
CA GLU A 20 22.92 2.49 16.17
C GLU A 20 21.67 2.16 17.01
N GLY A 21 21.51 2.78 18.18
CA GLY A 21 20.30 2.67 18.99
C GLY A 21 19.07 3.35 18.38
N GLN A 22 19.26 4.17 17.35
CA GLN A 22 18.19 4.80 16.56
C GLN A 22 17.88 4.05 15.26
N ILE A 23 18.66 3.03 14.89
CA ILE A 23 18.31 2.16 13.77
C ILE A 23 17.17 1.28 14.27
N PRO A 24 15.91 1.48 13.81
CA PRO A 24 14.85 0.57 14.17
C PRO A 24 15.27 -0.83 13.74
N PRO A 25 15.05 -1.87 14.58
CA PRO A 25 15.33 -3.23 14.18
C PRO A 25 14.69 -3.47 12.82
N LYS A 26 15.45 -4.07 11.90
CA LYS A 26 14.92 -4.48 10.60
C LYS A 26 13.73 -5.36 10.89
N GLU A 27 12.55 -4.83 10.63
CA GLU A 27 11.28 -5.48 10.88
C GLU A 27 11.30 -6.83 10.18
N ASP A 28 11.33 -7.90 10.98
CA ASP A 28 11.10 -9.25 10.47
C ASP A 28 9.66 -9.23 9.95
N LYS A 29 9.47 -9.57 8.67
CA LYS A 29 8.17 -9.52 8.03
C LYS A 29 7.20 -10.30 8.90
N SER A 30 6.33 -9.58 9.62
CA SER A 30 5.41 -10.17 10.58
C SER A 30 4.29 -10.88 9.82
N HIS A 31 4.63 -12.05 9.28
CA HIS A 31 3.70 -13.14 9.00
C HIS A 31 3.10 -13.71 10.31
N THR A 32 3.31 -13.07 11.47
CA THR A 32 3.09 -13.72 12.77
C THR A 32 1.63 -13.67 13.23
N GLU A 33 0.86 -12.65 12.84
CA GLU A 33 -0.51 -12.50 13.34
C GLU A 33 -1.56 -13.13 12.42
N CYS A 34 -1.49 -12.88 11.11
CA CYS A 34 -2.46 -13.47 10.19
C CYS A 34 -2.11 -14.91 9.81
N GLY A 35 -0.84 -15.32 9.94
CA GLY A 35 -0.37 -16.65 9.52
C GLY A 35 0.14 -16.66 8.07
N ALA A 36 0.08 -17.82 7.41
CA ALA A 36 0.78 -18.07 6.15
C ALA A 36 -0.12 -18.63 5.04
N SER A 37 -1.43 -18.57 5.21
CA SER A 37 -2.41 -19.00 4.21
C SER A 37 -3.70 -18.19 4.32
N LEU A 38 -4.49 -18.10 3.24
CA LEU A 38 -5.81 -17.47 3.27
C LEU A 38 -6.70 -18.02 4.40
N ALA A 39 -6.64 -19.35 4.63
CA ALA A 39 -7.35 -19.99 5.73
C ALA A 39 -6.87 -19.54 7.11
N ASP A 40 -5.56 -19.30 7.27
CA ASP A 40 -5.02 -18.75 8.52
C ASP A 40 -5.48 -17.30 8.72
N PHE A 41 -5.53 -16.49 7.66
CA PHE A 41 -5.92 -15.08 7.78
C PHE A 41 -7.31 -14.96 8.40
N GLU A 42 -8.28 -15.69 7.85
CA GLU A 42 -9.65 -15.72 8.38
C GLU A 42 -9.68 -16.31 9.79
N ALA A 43 -9.00 -17.44 10.02
CA ALA A 43 -8.98 -18.13 11.32
C ALA A 43 -8.37 -17.28 12.44
N ASN A 44 -7.41 -16.41 12.11
CA ASN A 44 -6.74 -15.52 13.05
C ASN A 44 -7.42 -14.14 13.17
N GLY A 45 -8.58 -13.94 12.56
CA GLY A 45 -9.33 -12.69 12.65
C GLY A 45 -8.68 -11.54 11.88
N CYS A 46 -7.98 -11.86 10.80
CA CYS A 46 -7.57 -10.87 9.81
C CYS A 46 -8.65 -10.68 8.76
N GLU A 47 -8.72 -9.45 8.25
CA GLU A 47 -9.66 -9.06 7.22
C GLU A 47 -8.90 -8.42 6.07
N PHE A 48 -9.40 -8.65 4.86
CA PHE A 48 -8.92 -7.93 3.69
C PHE A 48 -9.34 -6.45 3.76
N ASP A 49 -8.42 -5.58 3.37
CA ASP A 49 -8.65 -4.16 3.18
C ASP A 49 -8.33 -3.76 1.73
N VAL A 50 -9.35 -3.34 0.99
CA VAL A 50 -9.23 -3.00 -0.43
C VAL A 50 -8.37 -1.77 -0.69
N LEU A 51 -8.24 -0.85 0.28
CA LEU A 51 -7.39 0.33 0.11
C LEU A 51 -5.91 -0.05 0.26
N SER A 52 -5.54 -0.85 1.25
CA SER A 52 -4.15 -1.29 1.42
C SER A 52 -3.74 -2.43 0.49
N TYR A 53 -4.70 -3.06 -0.19
CA TYR A 53 -4.52 -4.36 -0.86
C TYR A 53 -3.91 -5.42 0.04
N ALA A 54 -4.31 -5.47 1.31
CA ALA A 54 -3.68 -6.38 2.26
C ALA A 54 -4.66 -7.02 3.22
N TRP A 55 -4.34 -8.26 3.62
CA TRP A 55 -4.92 -8.89 4.80
C TRP A 55 -4.21 -8.38 6.05
N MET A 56 -4.97 -7.95 7.04
CA MET A 56 -4.43 -7.45 8.31
C MET A 56 -5.39 -7.70 9.47
N PRO A 57 -4.92 -7.69 10.73
CA PRO A 57 -5.81 -7.77 11.87
C PRO A 57 -6.86 -6.65 11.84
N THR A 58 -8.12 -6.94 12.19
CA THR A 58 -9.22 -5.95 12.12
C THR A 58 -8.89 -4.62 12.82
N ARG A 59 -8.11 -4.65 13.91
CA ARG A 59 -7.69 -3.46 14.67
C ARG A 59 -6.78 -2.49 13.88
N CYS A 60 -6.16 -2.95 12.79
CA CYS A 60 -5.25 -2.18 11.96
C CYS A 60 -5.96 -1.52 10.76
N LYS A 61 -7.24 -1.83 10.54
CA LYS A 61 -8.01 -1.28 9.42
C LYS A 61 -8.48 0.14 9.71
N ASP A 62 -8.35 1.00 8.70
CA ASP A 62 -9.05 2.28 8.63
C ASP A 62 -10.30 2.12 7.77
N THR A 63 -11.39 1.70 8.41
CA THR A 63 -12.65 1.44 7.69
C THR A 63 -13.20 2.68 7.01
N ALA A 64 -12.99 3.88 7.57
CA ALA A 64 -13.50 5.12 7.03
C ALA A 64 -12.87 5.43 5.66
N THR A 65 -11.54 5.38 5.54
CA THR A 65 -10.89 5.67 4.25
C THR A 65 -11.18 4.57 3.23
N SER A 66 -11.23 3.31 3.68
CA SER A 66 -11.54 2.19 2.80
C SER A 66 -12.97 2.25 2.27
N ASP A 67 -13.95 2.71 3.06
CA ASP A 67 -15.33 2.90 2.60
C ASP A 67 -15.45 4.06 1.61
N GLU A 68 -14.70 5.15 1.81
CA GLU A 68 -14.62 6.24 0.84
C GLU A 68 -14.00 5.75 -0.49
N PHE A 69 -12.99 4.90 -0.41
CA PHE A 69 -12.39 4.28 -1.59
C PHE A 69 -13.35 3.30 -2.29
N ARG A 70 -14.09 2.47 -1.54
CA ARG A 70 -15.17 1.62 -2.10
C ARG A 70 -16.24 2.44 -2.80
N SER A 71 -16.63 3.58 -2.22
CA SER A 71 -17.56 4.50 -2.86
C SER A 71 -17.00 5.03 -4.18
N TRP A 72 -15.71 5.38 -4.22
CA TRP A 72 -15.05 5.81 -5.46
C TRP A 72 -14.98 4.68 -6.52
N LEU A 73 -14.65 3.45 -6.10
CA LEU A 73 -14.61 2.26 -6.96
C LEU A 73 -15.98 1.88 -7.53
N SER A 74 -17.07 2.24 -6.84
CA SER A 74 -18.45 1.95 -7.26
C SER A 74 -19.01 2.91 -8.33
N ASP A 75 -18.32 4.01 -8.61
CA ASP A 75 -18.79 5.04 -9.54
C ASP A 75 -18.81 4.49 -10.99
N PRO A 76 -19.97 4.48 -11.68
CA PRO A 76 -20.04 3.99 -13.06
C PRO A 76 -19.27 4.87 -14.07
N LEU A 77 -18.85 6.07 -13.68
CA LEU A 77 -18.15 7.02 -14.53
C LEU A 77 -16.62 6.87 -14.55
N ARG A 78 -16.06 5.88 -13.83
CA ARG A 78 -14.64 5.51 -13.95
C ARG A 78 -14.33 5.06 -15.39
N HIS A 79 -13.09 5.23 -15.86
CA HIS A 79 -12.70 4.97 -17.26
C HIS A 79 -12.88 3.50 -17.68
N LEU A 80 -12.61 2.56 -16.78
CA LEU A 80 -12.88 1.13 -16.98
C LEU A 80 -14.18 0.68 -16.31
N GLY A 81 -15.08 1.61 -15.99
CA GLY A 81 -16.27 1.35 -15.21
C GLY A 81 -15.94 1.02 -13.74
N PRO A 82 -16.96 0.67 -12.95
CA PRO A 82 -16.76 0.38 -11.53
C PRO A 82 -15.91 -0.88 -11.38
N TRP A 83 -15.20 -0.99 -10.26
CA TRP A 83 -14.40 -2.16 -9.89
C TRP A 83 -13.38 -2.60 -10.97
N PRO A 84 -12.34 -1.78 -11.28
CA PRO A 84 -11.44 -1.99 -12.41
C PRO A 84 -10.26 -2.93 -12.11
N PHE A 85 -10.52 -4.09 -11.50
CA PHE A 85 -9.48 -5.09 -11.18
C PHE A 85 -9.56 -6.31 -12.12
N PHE A 86 -8.42 -6.78 -12.59
CA PHE A 86 -8.32 -7.78 -13.66
C PHE A 86 -7.23 -8.81 -13.38
N THR A 87 -7.43 -10.04 -13.83
CA THR A 87 -6.44 -11.12 -13.65
C THR A 87 -5.32 -11.10 -14.68
N GLU A 88 -5.44 -10.26 -15.71
CA GLU A 88 -4.51 -10.20 -16.83
C GLU A 88 -4.16 -8.75 -17.16
N MET A 89 -2.90 -8.54 -17.54
CA MET A 89 -2.45 -7.27 -18.10
C MET A 89 -3.07 -7.09 -19.49
N SER A 90 -3.43 -5.86 -19.82
CA SER A 90 -3.76 -5.48 -21.19
C SER A 90 -2.49 -5.47 -22.06
N GLU A 91 -2.53 -6.18 -23.18
CA GLU A 91 -1.46 -6.20 -24.16
C GLU A 91 -1.57 -4.99 -25.09
N GLY A 92 -0.55 -4.13 -25.11
CA GLY A 92 -0.54 -2.92 -25.95
C GLY A 92 -1.76 -2.03 -25.67
N SER A 93 -2.55 -1.77 -26.71
CA SER A 93 -3.80 -0.97 -26.63
C SER A 93 -5.06 -1.84 -26.56
N SER A 94 -4.95 -3.13 -26.23
CA SER A 94 -6.10 -4.01 -26.09
C SER A 94 -6.93 -3.65 -24.86
N LEU A 95 -8.25 -3.88 -24.94
CA LEU A 95 -9.15 -3.63 -23.81
C LEU A 95 -8.84 -4.59 -22.66
N ALA A 96 -8.99 -4.10 -21.43
CA ALA A 96 -8.93 -4.93 -20.24
C ALA A 96 -9.98 -6.05 -20.27
N ARG A 97 -9.57 -7.26 -19.90
CA ARG A 97 -10.39 -8.48 -19.89
C ARG A 97 -10.20 -9.21 -18.57
N ASN A 98 -11.04 -10.21 -18.31
CA ASN A 98 -10.93 -11.08 -17.13
C ASN A 98 -11.00 -10.28 -15.81
N ARG A 99 -12.07 -9.49 -15.69
CA ARG A 99 -12.36 -8.71 -14.49
C ARG A 99 -12.59 -9.64 -13.30
N ILE A 100 -12.02 -9.29 -12.16
CA ILE A 100 -12.23 -9.99 -10.90
C ILE A 100 -13.66 -9.66 -10.41
N PRO A 101 -14.49 -10.65 -10.07
CA PRO A 101 -15.92 -10.40 -9.88
C PRO A 101 -16.29 -9.62 -8.62
N SER A 102 -15.48 -9.71 -7.55
CA SER A 102 -15.81 -9.15 -6.24
C SER A 102 -14.57 -8.77 -5.42
N GLU A 103 -14.76 -8.02 -4.32
CA GLU A 103 -13.71 -7.71 -3.35
C GLU A 103 -13.18 -8.97 -2.64
N GLU A 104 -14.04 -9.96 -2.40
CA GLU A 104 -13.65 -11.26 -1.85
C GLU A 104 -12.74 -12.03 -2.83
N ASP A 105 -13.16 -12.13 -4.10
CA ASP A 105 -12.35 -12.78 -5.15
C ASP A 105 -11.04 -12.03 -5.40
N PHE A 106 -11.00 -10.73 -5.12
CA PHE A 106 -9.79 -9.93 -5.19
C PHE A 106 -8.89 -10.23 -4.00
N GLY A 107 -9.38 -10.15 -2.76
CA GLY A 107 -8.59 -10.49 -1.57
C GLY A 107 -8.05 -11.93 -1.57
N ASN A 108 -8.78 -12.88 -2.16
CA ASN A 108 -8.38 -14.28 -2.30
C ASN A 108 -7.27 -14.52 -3.35
N ARG A 109 -6.75 -13.48 -3.99
CA ARG A 109 -5.63 -13.55 -4.94
C ARG A 109 -4.27 -13.25 -4.31
N TRP A 110 -4.14 -13.50 -3.01
CA TRP A 110 -2.85 -13.48 -2.34
C TRP A 110 -1.82 -14.36 -3.09
N GLU A 111 -0.59 -13.85 -3.24
CA GLU A 111 0.48 -14.42 -4.09
C GLU A 111 0.19 -14.50 -5.60
N MET A 112 -0.88 -13.86 -6.08
CA MET A 112 -1.18 -13.75 -7.50
C MET A 112 -1.05 -12.32 -7.99
N GLN A 113 -0.51 -12.15 -9.20
CA GLN A 113 -0.46 -10.84 -9.84
C GLN A 113 -1.87 -10.40 -10.25
N VAL A 114 -2.26 -9.21 -9.81
CA VAL A 114 -3.49 -8.55 -10.25
C VAL A 114 -3.12 -7.28 -11.04
N TRP A 115 -4.04 -6.82 -11.87
CA TRP A 115 -3.88 -5.64 -12.72
C TRP A 115 -5.05 -4.68 -12.56
N SER A 116 -4.76 -3.40 -12.68
CA SER A 116 -5.74 -2.32 -12.66
C SER A 116 -5.36 -1.21 -13.65
N SER A 117 -6.20 -0.19 -13.70
CA SER A 117 -5.99 1.00 -14.53
C SER A 117 -5.05 2.03 -13.86
N VAL A 118 -4.48 2.92 -14.67
CA VAL A 118 -3.78 4.11 -14.18
C VAL A 118 -4.67 4.99 -13.31
N GLU A 119 -5.95 5.16 -13.69
CA GLU A 119 -6.89 5.98 -12.92
C GLU A 119 -7.04 5.47 -11.49
N GLU A 120 -7.20 4.15 -11.34
CA GLU A 120 -7.38 3.53 -10.03
C GLU A 120 -6.09 3.52 -9.21
N HIS A 121 -4.93 3.26 -9.81
CA HIS A 121 -3.64 3.37 -9.09
C HIS A 121 -3.43 4.78 -8.54
N LEU A 122 -3.76 5.83 -9.31
CA LEU A 122 -3.65 7.20 -8.85
C LEU A 122 -4.66 7.53 -7.74
N ALA A 123 -5.88 7.01 -7.84
CA ALA A 123 -6.88 7.15 -6.78
C ALA A 123 -6.43 6.45 -5.49
N HIS A 124 -5.95 5.21 -5.57
CA HIS A 124 -5.35 4.47 -4.46
C HIS A 124 -4.27 5.30 -3.74
N CYS A 125 -3.32 5.89 -4.50
CA CYS A 125 -2.29 6.76 -3.93
C CYS A 125 -2.87 8.00 -3.21
N MET A 126 -3.93 8.61 -3.75
CA MET A 126 -4.59 9.75 -3.13
C MET A 126 -5.37 9.36 -1.85
N PHE A 127 -6.05 8.22 -1.85
CA PHE A 127 -6.74 7.70 -0.66
C PHE A 127 -5.76 7.27 0.44
N LEU A 128 -4.60 6.70 0.09
CA LEU A 128 -3.54 6.44 1.06
C LEU A 128 -3.02 7.73 1.71
N PHE A 129 -2.97 8.84 0.99
CA PHE A 129 -2.63 10.14 1.58
C PHE A 129 -3.70 10.59 2.60
N LEU A 130 -4.99 10.39 2.31
CA LEU A 130 -6.08 10.67 3.26
C LEU A 130 -5.97 9.79 4.52
N HIS A 131 -5.66 8.51 4.35
CA HIS A 131 -5.39 7.60 5.46
C HIS A 131 -4.25 8.12 6.34
N VAL A 132 -3.09 8.45 5.75
CA VAL A 132 -1.93 8.98 6.50
C VAL A 132 -2.29 10.28 7.24
N SER A 133 -3.15 11.13 6.66
CA SER A 133 -3.69 12.30 7.36
C SER A 133 -4.50 11.90 8.59
N ARG A 134 -5.40 10.91 8.49
CA ARG A 134 -6.17 10.39 9.65
C ARG A 134 -5.24 9.81 10.71
N VAL A 135 -4.21 9.06 10.32
CA VAL A 135 -3.18 8.55 11.25
C VAL A 135 -2.49 9.72 11.98
N ALA A 136 -2.13 10.79 11.28
CA ALA A 136 -1.48 11.96 11.88
C ALA A 136 -2.37 12.69 12.91
N PHE A 137 -3.70 12.62 12.75
CA PHE A 137 -4.66 13.16 13.71
C PHE A 137 -5.14 12.15 14.77
N GLY A 138 -4.64 10.91 14.74
CA GLY A 138 -5.05 9.84 15.66
C GLY A 138 -6.45 9.29 15.39
N GLU A 139 -6.97 9.49 14.17
CA GLU A 139 -8.29 9.03 13.73
C GLU A 139 -8.25 7.65 13.06
N ALA A 140 -7.06 7.16 12.72
CA ALA A 140 -6.84 5.84 12.13
C ALA A 140 -5.60 5.17 12.74
N PRO A 141 -5.57 3.83 12.81
CA PRO A 141 -4.36 3.10 13.20
C PRO A 141 -3.29 3.23 12.13
N ARG A 142 -2.02 3.31 12.55
CA ARG A 142 -0.88 3.17 11.65
C ARG A 142 -0.73 1.69 11.27
N ARG A 143 -0.45 1.44 9.99
CA ARG A 143 -0.12 0.13 9.42
C ARG A 143 1.38 0.05 9.13
N ALA A 144 1.93 -1.16 9.10
CA ALA A 144 3.34 -1.36 8.76
C ALA A 144 3.68 -0.87 7.34
N ILE A 145 2.70 -0.89 6.41
CA ILE A 145 2.86 -0.33 5.06
C ILE A 145 2.95 1.20 5.01
N ASP A 146 2.60 1.92 6.08
CA ASP A 146 2.64 3.39 6.15
C ASP A 146 4.08 3.85 6.41
N THR A 147 4.95 3.55 5.45
CA THR A 147 6.37 3.92 5.41
C THR A 147 6.58 5.16 4.55
N TYR A 148 7.68 5.86 4.80
CA TYR A 148 8.07 6.98 3.93
C TYR A 148 8.31 6.54 2.48
N GLY A 149 8.89 5.36 2.26
CA GLY A 149 9.10 4.84 0.90
C GLY A 149 7.79 4.62 0.13
N HIS A 150 6.75 4.15 0.82
CA HIS A 150 5.42 4.01 0.21
C HIS A 150 4.78 5.38 -0.08
N ALA A 151 4.91 6.35 0.83
CA ALA A 151 4.45 7.72 0.61
C ALA A 151 5.18 8.40 -0.56
N GLU A 152 6.50 8.19 -0.67
CA GLU A 152 7.32 8.70 -1.78
C GLU A 152 6.90 8.08 -3.12
N HIS A 153 6.64 6.76 -3.17
CA HIS A 153 6.08 6.11 -4.35
C HIS A 153 4.77 6.76 -4.78
N CYS A 154 3.83 6.93 -3.84
CA CYS A 154 2.53 7.55 -4.10
C CYS A 154 2.67 8.97 -4.64
N PHE A 155 3.56 9.77 -4.06
CA PHE A 155 3.85 11.12 -4.54
C PHE A 155 4.34 11.11 -6.00
N HIS A 156 5.29 10.24 -6.33
CA HIS A 156 5.82 10.15 -7.70
C HIS A 156 4.80 9.61 -8.70
N ALA A 157 3.94 8.68 -8.30
CA ALA A 157 2.83 8.19 -9.13
C ALA A 157 1.87 9.34 -9.47
N ILE A 158 1.41 10.08 -8.46
CA ILE A 158 0.55 11.26 -8.64
C ILE A 158 1.23 12.30 -9.52
N TRP A 159 2.52 12.56 -9.31
CA TRP A 159 3.28 13.50 -10.15
C TRP A 159 3.33 13.08 -11.62
N LYS A 160 3.52 11.78 -11.91
CA LYS A 160 3.48 11.24 -13.29
C LYS A 160 2.10 11.40 -13.93
N GLY A 161 1.02 11.26 -13.15
CA GLY A 161 -0.33 11.55 -13.63
C GLY A 161 -0.53 13.03 -13.97
N LEU A 162 -0.06 13.94 -13.12
CA LEU A 162 -0.20 15.39 -13.29
C LEU A 162 0.66 15.95 -14.43
N ASN A 163 1.87 15.43 -14.62
CA ASN A 163 2.79 15.91 -15.65
C ASN A 163 2.54 15.29 -17.04
N GLY A 164 1.53 14.43 -17.16
CA GLY A 164 1.13 13.79 -18.42
C GLY A 164 2.00 12.61 -18.85
N THR A 165 2.93 12.15 -18.00
CA THR A 165 3.69 10.91 -18.26
C THR A 165 2.77 9.69 -18.25
N TRP A 166 1.75 9.70 -17.39
CA TRP A 166 0.69 8.70 -17.35
C TRP A 166 -0.61 9.31 -17.89
N ASN A 167 -1.15 8.75 -18.97
CA ASN A 167 -2.30 9.33 -19.65
C ASN A 167 -3.61 8.73 -19.15
N MET A 168 -4.11 9.28 -18.04
CA MET A 168 -5.37 8.84 -17.42
C MET A 168 -6.57 8.81 -18.37
N LYS A 169 -6.63 9.69 -19.39
CA LYS A 169 -7.80 9.82 -20.26
C LYS A 169 -7.84 8.82 -21.41
N GLU A 170 -6.68 8.32 -21.82
CA GLU A 170 -6.54 7.42 -22.96
C GLU A 170 -6.24 5.97 -22.55
N ASP A 171 -5.75 5.77 -21.32
CA ASP A 171 -5.42 4.46 -20.79
C ASP A 171 -6.66 3.69 -20.35
N LYS A 172 -7.44 3.20 -21.33
CA LYS A 172 -8.50 2.19 -21.15
C LYS A 172 -7.93 0.78 -21.03
N ILE A 173 -6.80 0.65 -20.35
CA ILE A 173 -6.01 -0.57 -20.25
C ILE A 173 -5.71 -0.88 -18.78
N ALA A 174 -5.68 -2.17 -18.46
CA ALA A 174 -5.24 -2.67 -17.17
C ALA A 174 -3.74 -2.97 -17.24
N ASN A 175 -2.90 -1.99 -16.88
CA ASN A 175 -1.44 -2.09 -16.99
C ASN A 175 -0.71 -1.75 -15.68
N GLN A 176 -1.45 -1.49 -14.60
CA GLN A 176 -0.90 -1.24 -13.28
C GLN A 176 -0.93 -2.54 -12.48
N ALA A 177 0.25 -3.05 -12.16
CA ALA A 177 0.41 -4.23 -11.33
C ALA A 177 -0.01 -3.93 -9.88
N ILE A 178 -0.78 -4.84 -9.28
CA ILE A 178 -1.15 -4.85 -7.88
C ILE A 178 -0.72 -6.19 -7.29
N GLU A 179 -0.08 -6.13 -6.13
CA GLU A 179 0.23 -7.29 -5.29
C GLU A 179 -0.66 -7.23 -4.06
N ILE A 180 -1.28 -8.37 -3.74
CA ILE A 180 -2.04 -8.52 -2.50
C ILE A 180 -1.09 -9.00 -1.43
N GLU A 181 -1.03 -8.25 -0.32
CA GLU A 181 -0.09 -8.48 0.75
C GLU A 181 -0.76 -9.00 2.03
N VAL A 182 0.07 -9.30 3.01
CA VAL A 182 -0.34 -9.51 4.40
C VAL A 182 0.49 -8.56 5.23
N THR A 183 -0.16 -7.79 6.09
CA THR A 183 0.50 -6.75 6.87
C THR A 183 -0.03 -6.67 8.29
N SER A 184 0.65 -5.87 9.11
CA SER A 184 0.30 -5.61 10.50
C SER A 184 0.06 -4.12 10.74
N CYS A 185 -0.30 -3.80 11.98
CA CYS A 185 0.01 -2.51 12.58
C CYS A 185 1.54 -2.46 12.78
#